data_AF-A0A371DVW5-F1
#
_entry.id   AF-A0A371DVW5-F1
#
_cell.length_a   1.000
_cell.length_b   1.000
_cell.length_c   1.000
_cell.angle_alpha   90.00
_cell.angle_beta   90.00
_cell.angle_gamma   90.00
#
_symmetry.space_group_name_H-M   'P 1'
#
loop_
_entity.id
_entity.type
_entity.pdbx_description
1 polymer ?
#
loop_
_entity_poly.entity_id
_entity_poly.type
_entity_poly.pdbx_seq_one_letter_code
_entity_poly.pdbx_strand_id
1 'polypeptide(L)'
;MAVTSNDVQKLFLQAILSRRILSQKLAAKIWEKCIEAVKAANETLDIEYRNDRNSWDAFVTKINDALNPLDLEFSRLLDEVNGTEIYGVVNRKGDEIAQLATEYSALEIAYFKAVVEQIMLAPNESFSVSSLAALREVNSLKSSMTKSQAEATLSSFVAKGWLVKSRRGRYSLSTRTILELQPYLRSTYESEIIECTICMEIVTRGIACYTPNCQTRMHTHCFNIYRRRNHQCPACKEDWTAGNNLSKLQPVGEAAFKDGQDQGRRRVRRKSTEEQEDADGEGEDADEKDDEKDDDVGAEPEPSQSQPSGKGKGKGKGKGKKKATRDESMEVDDKDEDGEEDSPPPRTRRKSSRR
;
A
#
# COMPACT_ATOMS: atom_id res chain seq x y z
N MET A 1 4.27 28.75 -33.48
CA MET A 1 2.88 28.29 -33.41
C MET A 1 2.10 29.33 -32.62
N ALA A 2 0.89 29.72 -33.07
CA ALA A 2 0.05 30.63 -32.31
C ALA A 2 -0.51 29.92 -31.07
N VAL A 3 -0.53 30.61 -29.93
CA VAL A 3 -1.11 30.09 -28.68
C VAL A 3 -2.63 30.11 -28.79
N THR A 4 -3.26 29.00 -28.44
CA THR A 4 -4.71 28.74 -28.53
C THR A 4 -5.27 28.32 -27.16
N SER A 5 -6.59 28.37 -27.00
CA SER A 5 -7.26 27.91 -25.77
C SER A 5 -7.01 26.42 -25.46
N ASN A 6 -6.75 25.60 -26.48
CA ASN A 6 -6.42 24.18 -26.32
C ASN A 6 -5.06 23.94 -25.66
N ASP A 7 -4.16 24.93 -25.65
CA ASP A 7 -2.86 24.79 -25.00
C ASP A 7 -2.97 24.69 -23.47
N VAL A 8 -4.10 25.11 -22.89
CA VAL A 8 -4.42 24.85 -21.47
C VAL A 8 -4.44 23.35 -21.19
N GLN A 9 -5.10 22.56 -22.05
CA GLN A 9 -5.20 21.11 -21.89
C GLN A 9 -3.82 20.44 -22.02
N LYS A 10 -3.00 20.89 -22.98
CA LYS A 10 -1.66 20.35 -23.21
C LYS A 10 -0.74 20.63 -22.02
N LEU A 11 -0.71 21.87 -21.54
CA LEU A 11 0.08 22.24 -20.36
C LEU A 11 -0.37 21.48 -19.12
N PHE A 12 -1.69 21.34 -18.94
CA PHE A 12 -2.26 20.57 -17.84
C PHE A 12 -1.80 19.12 -17.91
N LEU A 13 -1.98 18.43 -19.05
CA LEU A 13 -1.56 17.04 -19.21
C LEU A 13 -0.05 16.84 -18.98
N GLN A 14 0.80 17.75 -19.47
CA GLN A 14 2.24 17.73 -19.19
C GLN A 14 2.54 17.83 -17.69
N ALA A 15 1.83 18.71 -16.97
CA ALA A 15 1.99 18.88 -15.53
C ALA A 15 1.48 17.67 -14.73
N ILE A 16 0.46 16.97 -15.21
CA ILE A 16 -0.09 15.76 -14.57
C ILE A 16 0.82 14.56 -14.80
N LEU A 17 1.26 14.30 -16.03
CA LEU A 17 2.13 13.17 -16.36
C LEU A 17 3.46 13.20 -15.60
N SER A 18 4.00 14.39 -15.32
CA SER A 18 5.22 14.53 -14.49
C SER A 18 5.01 14.21 -13.00
N ARG A 19 3.77 14.28 -12.49
CA ARG A 19 3.43 14.07 -11.07
C ARG A 19 2.78 12.71 -10.79
N ARG A 20 2.32 12.02 -11.84
CA ARG A 20 1.63 10.72 -11.83
C ARG A 20 0.26 10.73 -11.17
N ILE A 21 0.20 11.00 -9.86
CA ILE A 21 -1.05 11.14 -9.11
C ILE A 21 -1.05 12.40 -8.25
N LEU A 22 -2.24 12.95 -8.01
CA LEU A 22 -2.39 14.19 -7.25
C LEU A 22 -3.81 14.35 -6.70
N SER A 23 -3.96 15.15 -5.65
CA SER A 23 -5.29 15.49 -5.13
C SER A 23 -6.07 16.40 -6.08
N GLN A 24 -7.41 16.35 -6.03
CA GLN A 24 -8.28 17.27 -6.77
C GLN A 24 -7.93 18.74 -6.52
N LYS A 25 -7.63 19.10 -5.27
CA LYS A 25 -7.24 20.47 -4.88
C LYS A 25 -5.99 20.94 -5.62
N LEU A 26 -4.99 20.06 -5.75
CA LEU A 26 -3.78 20.38 -6.48
C LEU A 26 -4.05 20.42 -7.99
N ALA A 27 -4.90 19.52 -8.50
CA ALA A 27 -5.25 19.45 -9.91
C ALA A 27 -5.97 20.73 -10.35
N ALA A 28 -6.94 21.21 -9.56
CA ALA A 28 -7.63 22.47 -9.80
C ALA A 28 -6.66 23.67 -9.80
N LYS A 29 -5.70 23.72 -8.86
CA LYS A 29 -4.66 24.76 -8.85
C LYS A 29 -3.75 24.72 -10.08
N ILE A 30 -3.39 23.53 -10.55
CA ILE A 30 -2.59 23.39 -11.78
C ILE A 30 -3.41 23.90 -12.97
N TRP A 31 -4.69 23.52 -13.05
CA TRP A 31 -5.58 24.00 -14.11
C TRP A 31 -5.69 25.53 -14.14
N GLU A 32 -5.87 26.17 -12.98
CA GLU A 32 -5.84 27.63 -12.83
C GLU A 32 -4.54 28.23 -13.37
N LYS A 33 -3.39 27.69 -12.95
CA LYS A 33 -2.06 28.16 -13.40
C LYS A 33 -1.83 27.95 -14.89
N CYS A 34 -2.36 26.88 -15.49
CA CYS A 34 -2.32 26.67 -16.93
C CYS A 34 -3.12 27.74 -17.69
N ILE A 35 -4.28 28.15 -17.18
CA ILE A 35 -5.08 29.23 -17.76
C ILE A 35 -4.32 30.56 -17.68
N GLU A 36 -3.76 30.90 -16.51
CA GLU A 36 -2.95 32.10 -16.32
C GLU A 36 -1.78 32.15 -17.31
N ALA A 37 -1.05 31.05 -17.48
CA ALA A 37 0.10 30.97 -18.39
C ALA A 37 -0.30 31.16 -19.87
N VAL A 38 -1.43 30.58 -20.29
CA VAL A 38 -1.94 30.74 -21.66
C VAL A 38 -2.42 32.16 -21.93
N LYS A 39 -3.11 32.78 -20.97
CA LYS A 39 -3.54 34.19 -21.07
C LYS A 39 -2.35 35.14 -21.11
N ALA A 40 -1.31 34.89 -20.31
CA ALA A 40 -0.09 35.69 -20.33
C ALA A 40 0.65 35.61 -21.68
N ALA A 41 0.53 34.49 -22.40
CA ALA A 41 1.11 34.33 -23.73
C ALA A 41 0.22 34.90 -24.85
N ASN A 42 -1.08 35.02 -24.64
CA ASN A 42 -2.03 35.63 -25.58
C ASN A 42 -3.24 36.24 -24.85
N GLU A 43 -3.18 37.54 -24.57
CA GLU A 43 -4.21 38.29 -23.83
C GLU A 43 -5.56 38.39 -24.57
N THR A 44 -5.59 38.12 -25.88
CA THR A 44 -6.83 38.17 -26.68
C THR A 44 -7.72 36.94 -26.49
N LEU A 45 -7.21 35.90 -25.82
CA LEU A 45 -7.97 34.68 -25.55
C LEU A 45 -8.93 34.88 -24.38
N ASP A 46 -10.23 34.81 -24.68
CA ASP A 46 -11.27 34.77 -23.66
C ASP A 46 -11.41 33.33 -23.12
N ILE A 47 -10.81 33.10 -21.95
CA ILE A 47 -10.90 31.82 -21.23
C ILE A 47 -11.57 32.10 -19.89
N GLU A 48 -12.85 31.76 -19.77
CA GLU A 48 -13.54 31.80 -18.49
C GLU A 48 -12.98 30.73 -17.55
N TYR A 49 -12.55 31.14 -16.35
CA TYR A 49 -12.20 30.23 -15.26
C TYR A 49 -13.21 30.39 -14.14
N ARG A 50 -13.77 29.27 -13.68
CA ARG A 50 -14.65 29.22 -12.52
C ARG A 50 -14.21 28.06 -11.64
N ASN A 51 -13.94 28.37 -10.37
CA ASN A 51 -13.52 27.39 -9.38
C ASN A 51 -14.74 26.71 -8.74
N ASP A 52 -15.52 26.01 -9.56
CA ASP A 52 -16.70 25.26 -9.15
C ASP A 52 -16.67 23.83 -9.70
N ARG A 53 -17.50 22.95 -9.11
CA ARG A 53 -17.49 21.52 -9.45
C ARG A 53 -17.92 21.26 -10.90
N ASN A 54 -18.90 22.00 -11.42
CA ASN A 54 -19.41 21.77 -12.77
C ASN A 54 -18.36 22.15 -13.82
N SER A 55 -17.67 23.27 -13.61
CA SER A 55 -16.58 23.71 -14.48
C SER A 55 -15.40 22.74 -14.46
N TRP A 56 -15.07 22.19 -13.28
CA TRP A 56 -14.07 21.13 -13.14
C TRP A 56 -14.46 19.86 -13.90
N ASP A 57 -15.67 19.35 -13.71
CA ASP A 57 -16.14 18.12 -14.35
C ASP A 57 -16.23 18.28 -15.88
N ALA A 58 -16.61 19.47 -16.37
CA ALA A 58 -16.58 19.81 -17.79
C ALA A 58 -15.15 19.85 -18.35
N PHE A 59 -14.18 20.34 -17.58
CA PHE A 59 -12.78 20.32 -17.97
C PHE A 59 -12.21 18.89 -18.02
N VAL A 60 -12.49 18.07 -17.01
CA VAL A 60 -12.11 16.65 -16.97
C VAL A 60 -12.68 15.90 -18.18
N THR A 61 -13.93 16.17 -18.55
CA THR A 61 -14.55 15.57 -19.74
C THR A 61 -13.77 15.90 -21.01
N LYS A 62 -13.41 17.19 -21.22
CA LYS A 62 -12.60 17.61 -22.37
C LYS A 62 -11.21 16.94 -22.40
N ILE A 63 -10.59 16.77 -21.23
CA ILE A 63 -9.31 16.07 -21.10
C ILE A 63 -9.48 14.60 -21.51
N ASN A 64 -10.52 13.92 -21.03
CA ASN A 64 -10.78 12.52 -21.36
C ASN A 64 -11.12 12.33 -22.84
N ASP A 65 -11.86 13.26 -23.46
CA ASP A 65 -12.11 13.24 -24.91
C ASP A 65 -10.81 13.30 -25.72
N ALA A 66 -9.84 14.09 -25.26
CA ALA A 66 -8.52 14.21 -25.89
C ALA A 66 -7.62 12.98 -25.64
N LEU A 67 -7.78 12.29 -24.51
CA LEU A 67 -7.01 11.10 -24.14
C LEU A 67 -7.58 9.80 -24.74
N ASN A 68 -8.88 9.78 -25.05
CA ASN A 68 -9.60 8.60 -25.54
C ASN A 68 -8.93 7.91 -26.74
N PRO A 69 -8.42 8.62 -27.77
CA PRO A 69 -7.74 7.99 -28.91
C PRO A 69 -6.43 7.27 -28.56
N LEU A 70 -5.87 7.54 -27.38
CA LEU A 70 -4.65 6.92 -26.87
C LEU A 70 -4.94 5.77 -25.89
N ASP A 71 -6.22 5.43 -25.69
CA ASP A 71 -6.68 4.51 -24.66
C ASP A 71 -6.22 4.94 -23.25
N LEU A 72 -6.10 6.26 -23.02
CA LEU A 72 -5.78 6.84 -21.73
C LEU A 72 -7.02 7.50 -21.12
N GLU A 73 -7.03 7.62 -19.80
CA GLU A 73 -8.09 8.28 -19.05
C GLU A 73 -7.53 9.05 -17.86
N PHE A 74 -7.96 10.29 -17.69
CA PHE A 74 -7.81 11.02 -16.46
C PHE A 74 -8.90 10.58 -15.48
N SER A 75 -8.55 9.57 -14.68
CA SER A 75 -9.44 8.90 -13.75
C SER A 75 -9.25 9.40 -12.32
N ARG A 76 -10.27 9.15 -11.48
CA ARG A 76 -10.26 9.51 -10.05
C ARG A 76 -10.50 8.30 -9.16
N LEU A 77 -9.93 8.33 -7.97
CA LEU A 77 -10.17 7.39 -6.88
C LEU A 77 -10.17 8.13 -5.54
N LEU A 78 -10.94 7.66 -4.56
CA LEU A 78 -10.83 8.15 -3.19
C LEU A 78 -9.73 7.40 -2.45
N ASP A 79 -8.78 8.12 -1.85
CA ASP A 79 -7.74 7.54 -1.02
C ASP A 79 -8.35 6.77 0.16
N GLU A 80 -8.00 5.50 0.33
CA GLU A 80 -8.62 4.64 1.34
C GLU A 80 -8.28 5.04 2.78
N VAL A 81 -7.24 5.86 2.98
CA VAL A 81 -6.76 6.29 4.30
C VAL A 81 -7.49 7.53 4.77
N ASN A 82 -7.53 8.56 3.92
CA ASN A 82 -8.02 9.88 4.30
C ASN A 82 -9.30 10.30 3.54
N GLY A 83 -9.75 9.54 2.54
CA GLY A 83 -10.94 9.83 1.76
C GLY A 83 -10.80 11.02 0.80
N THR A 84 -9.57 11.47 0.52
CA THR A 84 -9.31 12.56 -0.43
C THR A 84 -9.42 12.05 -1.86
N GLU A 85 -10.03 12.85 -2.72
CA GLU A 85 -10.13 12.56 -4.15
C GLU A 85 -8.76 12.74 -4.82
N ILE A 86 -8.21 11.64 -5.31
CA ILE A 86 -6.95 11.55 -6.04
C ILE A 86 -7.26 11.33 -7.52
N TYR A 87 -6.49 11.98 -8.38
CA TYR A 87 -6.55 11.89 -9.83
C TYR A 87 -5.23 11.38 -10.39
N GLY A 88 -5.30 10.67 -11.51
CA GLY A 88 -4.15 10.18 -12.26
C GLY A 88 -4.54 9.86 -13.70
N VAL A 89 -3.54 9.79 -14.58
CA VAL A 89 -3.74 9.30 -15.95
C VAL A 89 -3.52 7.80 -15.95
N VAL A 90 -4.56 7.05 -16.29
CA VAL A 90 -4.55 5.58 -16.34
C VAL A 90 -4.59 5.11 -17.79
N ASN A 91 -3.96 3.97 -18.05
CA ASN A 91 -4.10 3.28 -19.32
C ASN A 91 -5.32 2.36 -19.24
N ARG A 92 -6.14 2.32 -20.29
CA ARG A 92 -7.33 1.44 -20.38
C ARG A 92 -7.04 0.10 -21.07
N LYS A 93 -5.84 -0.09 -21.65
CA LYS A 93 -5.45 -1.38 -22.26
C LYS A 93 -5.05 -2.38 -21.20
N GLY A 94 -5.39 -3.65 -21.42
CA GLY A 94 -5.13 -4.75 -20.48
C GLY A 94 -3.66 -5.08 -20.17
N ASP A 95 -2.68 -4.52 -20.88
CA ASP A 95 -1.25 -4.66 -20.53
C ASP A 95 -0.75 -3.46 -19.70
N GLU A 96 -1.42 -3.19 -18.57
CA GLU A 96 -1.16 -2.01 -17.74
C GLU A 96 0.17 -2.08 -17.00
N ILE A 97 0.71 -3.28 -16.82
CA ILE A 97 2.05 -3.48 -16.28
C ILE A 97 3.11 -2.89 -17.21
N ALA A 98 2.82 -2.67 -18.49
CA ALA A 98 3.70 -1.93 -19.40
C ALA A 98 4.05 -0.53 -18.87
N GLN A 99 3.24 0.08 -18.00
CA GLN A 99 3.59 1.35 -17.36
C GLN A 99 4.86 1.23 -16.50
N LEU A 100 5.04 0.09 -15.81
CA LEU A 100 6.26 -0.20 -15.05
C LEU A 100 7.46 -0.49 -15.97
N ALA A 101 7.23 -0.97 -17.19
CA ALA A 101 8.28 -1.33 -18.15
C ALA A 101 9.14 -0.17 -18.63
N THR A 102 8.66 1.08 -18.48
CA THR A 102 9.47 2.27 -18.76
C THR A 102 10.56 2.52 -17.72
N GLU A 103 10.41 2.00 -16.51
CA GLU A 103 11.22 2.37 -15.35
C GLU A 103 11.88 1.20 -14.62
N TYR A 104 11.37 0.01 -14.85
CA TYR A 104 11.80 -1.21 -14.18
C TYR A 104 12.14 -2.27 -15.22
N SER A 105 13.18 -3.03 -14.92
CA SER A 105 13.55 -4.20 -15.72
C SER A 105 12.48 -5.28 -15.64
N ALA A 106 12.46 -6.20 -16.61
CA ALA A 106 11.56 -7.35 -16.59
C ALA A 106 11.67 -8.18 -15.29
N LEU A 107 12.87 -8.27 -14.71
CA LEU A 107 13.11 -8.95 -13.44
C LEU A 107 12.46 -8.22 -12.26
N GLU A 108 12.60 -6.90 -12.18
CA GLU A 108 11.96 -6.09 -11.13
C GLU A 108 10.44 -6.09 -11.26
N ILE A 109 9.90 -6.11 -12.49
CA ILE A 109 8.47 -6.24 -12.74
C ILE A 109 7.97 -7.62 -12.29
N ALA A 110 8.69 -8.70 -12.59
CA ALA A 110 8.35 -10.03 -12.11
C ALA A 110 8.34 -10.08 -10.58
N TYR A 111 9.33 -9.45 -9.94
CA TYR A 111 9.38 -9.30 -8.49
C TYR A 111 8.22 -8.48 -7.93
N PHE A 112 7.85 -7.37 -8.58
CA PHE A 112 6.66 -6.59 -8.21
C PHE A 112 5.39 -7.45 -8.24
N LYS A 113 5.18 -8.22 -9.32
CA LYS A 113 4.03 -9.13 -9.44
C LYS A 113 4.00 -10.16 -8.32
N ALA A 114 5.14 -10.76 -7.97
CA ALA A 114 5.23 -11.74 -6.89
C ALA A 114 4.87 -11.13 -5.52
N VAL A 115 5.31 -9.90 -5.25
CA VAL A 115 4.96 -9.17 -4.03
C VAL A 115 3.47 -8.80 -4.01
N VAL A 116 2.91 -8.31 -5.12
CA VAL A 116 1.48 -8.01 -5.26
C VAL A 116 0.64 -9.26 -5.06
N GLU A 117 1.05 -10.42 -5.60
CA GLU A 117 0.36 -11.69 -5.36
C GLU A 117 0.29 -12.02 -3.87
N GLN A 118 1.38 -11.88 -3.11
CA GLN A 118 1.34 -12.12 -1.66
C GLN A 118 0.48 -11.11 -0.89
N ILE A 119 0.37 -9.88 -1.40
CA ILE A 119 -0.52 -8.84 -0.84
C ILE A 119 -1.99 -9.22 -1.10
N MET A 120 -2.34 -9.61 -2.32
CA MET A 120 -3.72 -9.96 -2.69
C MET A 120 -4.18 -11.26 -2.02
N LEU A 121 -3.32 -12.27 -1.94
CA LEU A 121 -3.60 -13.54 -1.26
C LEU A 121 -3.46 -13.46 0.27
N ALA A 122 -3.32 -12.27 0.85
CA ALA A 122 -3.11 -12.12 2.29
C ALA A 122 -4.36 -12.56 3.09
N PRO A 123 -4.20 -13.39 4.14
CA PRO A 123 -5.31 -13.99 4.86
C PRO A 123 -6.04 -12.92 5.67
N ASN A 124 -7.31 -13.22 5.99
CA ASN A 124 -8.22 -12.32 6.72
C ASN A 124 -8.32 -10.94 6.08
N GLU A 125 -8.18 -10.87 4.75
CA GLU A 125 -8.33 -9.61 4.01
C GLU A 125 -7.33 -8.55 4.50
N SER A 126 -6.14 -8.99 4.92
CA SER A 126 -5.14 -8.11 5.53
C SER A 126 -4.36 -7.27 4.51
N PHE A 127 -4.49 -7.59 3.22
CA PHE A 127 -3.90 -6.89 2.07
C PHE A 127 -2.50 -6.31 2.33
N SER A 128 -1.65 -7.12 2.99
CA SER A 128 -0.31 -6.69 3.37
C SER A 128 0.63 -7.87 3.58
N VAL A 129 1.89 -7.64 3.25
CA VAL A 129 2.98 -8.62 3.37
C VAL A 129 4.12 -8.04 4.21
N SER A 130 4.72 -8.81 5.12
CA SER A 130 5.87 -8.31 5.88
C SER A 130 7.11 -8.15 5.00
N SER A 131 8.05 -7.31 5.44
CA SER A 131 9.33 -7.13 4.75
C SER A 131 10.08 -8.45 4.56
N LEU A 132 10.07 -9.34 5.56
CA LEU A 132 10.72 -10.64 5.45
C LEU A 132 10.04 -11.54 4.41
N ALA A 133 8.71 -11.56 4.35
CA ALA A 133 7.98 -12.33 3.35
C ALA A 133 8.20 -11.77 1.94
N ALA A 134 8.13 -10.44 1.77
CA ALA A 134 8.42 -9.78 0.49
C ALA A 134 9.84 -10.12 -0.02
N LEU A 135 10.86 -10.08 0.86
CA LEU A 135 12.23 -10.43 0.48
C LEU A 135 12.44 -11.90 0.12
N ARG A 136 11.55 -12.80 0.54
CA ARG A 136 11.60 -14.21 0.12
C ARG A 136 11.02 -14.42 -1.27
N GLU A 137 10.27 -13.47 -1.82
CA GLU A 137 9.68 -13.59 -3.16
C GLU A 137 10.73 -13.64 -4.27
N VAL A 138 11.97 -13.24 -4.00
CA VAL A 138 13.10 -13.46 -4.93
C VAL A 138 13.28 -14.93 -5.33
N ASN A 139 12.90 -15.86 -4.45
CA ASN A 139 13.00 -17.30 -4.69
C ASN A 139 11.91 -17.81 -5.65
N SER A 140 10.88 -17.01 -5.92
CA SER A 140 9.81 -17.36 -6.86
C SER A 140 10.11 -16.95 -8.30
N LEU A 141 11.21 -16.21 -8.51
CA LEU A 141 11.59 -15.67 -9.80
C LEU A 141 12.34 -16.72 -10.62
N LYS A 142 12.05 -16.79 -11.93
CA LYS A 142 12.79 -17.64 -12.88
C LYS A 142 14.25 -17.22 -13.04
N SER A 143 14.57 -15.94 -12.80
CA SER A 143 15.93 -15.39 -12.85
C SER A 143 16.33 -14.87 -11.48
N SER A 144 17.60 -15.04 -11.14
CA SER A 144 18.10 -14.74 -9.79
C SER A 144 18.16 -13.22 -9.53
N MET A 145 17.48 -12.79 -8.47
CA MET A 145 17.61 -11.47 -7.86
C MET A 145 18.14 -11.66 -6.43
N THR A 146 19.17 -10.92 -6.05
CA THR A 146 19.69 -10.99 -4.67
C THR A 146 18.74 -10.31 -3.69
N LYS A 147 18.77 -10.69 -2.40
CA LYS A 147 17.96 -10.03 -1.36
C LYS A 147 18.28 -8.54 -1.22
N SER A 148 19.54 -8.14 -1.39
CA SER A 148 19.94 -6.74 -1.34
C SER A 148 19.36 -5.93 -2.51
N GLN A 149 19.37 -6.50 -3.73
CA GLN A 149 18.67 -5.89 -4.87
C GLN A 149 17.18 -5.77 -4.59
N ALA A 150 16.56 -6.82 -4.05
CA ALA A 150 15.14 -6.82 -3.70
C ALA A 150 14.76 -5.75 -2.65
N GLU A 151 15.61 -5.51 -1.64
CA GLU A 151 15.43 -4.41 -0.67
C GLU A 151 15.49 -3.03 -1.35
N ALA A 152 16.45 -2.83 -2.26
CA ALA A 152 16.57 -1.59 -3.03
C ALA A 152 15.36 -1.38 -3.94
N THR A 153 14.91 -2.43 -4.64
CA THR A 153 13.73 -2.39 -5.52
C THR A 153 12.45 -2.13 -4.72
N LEU A 154 12.25 -2.76 -3.55
CA LEU A 154 11.12 -2.45 -2.65
C LEU A 154 11.12 -0.99 -2.21
N SER A 155 12.29 -0.45 -1.87
CA SER A 155 12.45 0.96 -1.48
C SER A 155 12.10 1.88 -2.65
N SER A 156 12.51 1.52 -3.87
CA SER A 156 12.12 2.22 -5.10
C SER A 156 10.61 2.18 -5.35
N PHE A 157 9.95 1.03 -5.16
CA PHE A 157 8.49 0.93 -5.27
C PHE A 157 7.77 1.84 -4.27
N VAL A 158 8.28 1.98 -3.05
CA VAL A 158 7.71 2.90 -2.07
C VAL A 158 7.95 4.36 -2.47
N ALA A 159 9.18 4.70 -2.85
CA ALA A 159 9.55 6.07 -3.23
C ALA A 159 8.77 6.57 -4.44
N LYS A 160 8.49 5.70 -5.42
CA LYS A 160 7.66 6.03 -6.59
C LYS A 160 6.16 5.85 -6.34
N GLY A 161 5.78 5.51 -5.11
CA GLY A 161 4.39 5.41 -4.70
C GLY A 161 3.64 4.24 -5.31
N TRP A 162 4.28 3.13 -5.66
CA TRP A 162 3.62 1.87 -6.01
C TRP A 162 3.21 1.09 -4.75
N LEU A 163 4.09 1.03 -3.75
CA LEU A 163 3.80 0.38 -2.48
C LEU A 163 3.80 1.39 -1.33
N VAL A 164 3.10 1.05 -0.25
CA VAL A 164 3.19 1.77 1.02
C VAL A 164 3.82 0.85 2.04
N LYS A 165 4.88 1.32 2.71
CA LYS A 165 5.50 0.62 3.84
C LYS A 165 4.98 1.18 5.16
N SER A 166 4.38 0.33 5.98
CA SER A 166 3.90 0.71 7.30
C SER A 166 5.04 0.80 8.33
N ARG A 167 4.77 1.44 9.47
CA ARG A 167 5.69 1.46 10.62
C ARG A 167 5.96 0.06 11.20
N ARG A 168 5.06 -0.90 10.96
CA ARG A 168 5.25 -2.32 11.34
C ARG A 168 6.12 -3.08 10.33
N GLY A 169 6.65 -2.41 9.31
CA GLY A 169 7.49 -3.02 8.28
C GLY A 169 6.72 -3.91 7.31
N ARG A 170 5.43 -3.64 7.08
CA ARG A 170 4.61 -4.34 6.09
C ARG A 170 4.41 -3.49 4.84
N TYR A 171 4.33 -4.13 3.68
CA TYR A 171 4.01 -3.52 2.41
C TYR A 171 2.54 -3.78 2.06
N SER A 172 1.89 -2.77 1.49
CA SER A 172 0.51 -2.81 0.97
C SER A 172 0.46 -2.03 -0.35
N LEU A 173 -0.61 -2.22 -1.13
CA LEU A 173 -0.80 -1.44 -2.36
C LEU A 173 -1.02 0.04 -2.01
N SER A 174 -0.44 0.92 -2.81
CA SER A 174 -0.73 2.35 -2.74
C SER A 174 -2.03 2.69 -3.46
N THR A 175 -2.57 3.87 -3.17
CA THR A 175 -3.68 4.47 -3.93
C THR A 175 -3.35 4.58 -5.42
N ARG A 176 -2.08 4.86 -5.76
CA ARG A 176 -1.60 4.90 -7.15
C ARG A 176 -1.72 3.54 -7.83
N THR A 177 -1.27 2.48 -7.18
CA THR A 177 -1.36 1.12 -7.72
C THR A 177 -2.80 0.69 -7.92
N ILE A 178 -3.66 0.98 -6.95
CA ILE A 178 -5.09 0.67 -7.07
C ILE A 178 -5.68 1.42 -8.26
N LEU A 179 -5.35 2.72 -8.44
CA LEU A 179 -5.86 3.51 -9.56
C LEU A 179 -5.30 3.09 -10.93
N GLU A 180 -3.97 2.98 -11.06
CA GLU A 180 -3.29 2.76 -12.35
C GLU A 180 -3.33 1.30 -12.83
N LEU A 181 -3.42 0.33 -11.92
CA LEU A 181 -3.41 -1.11 -12.24
C LEU A 181 -4.75 -1.79 -11.93
N GLN A 182 -5.85 -1.04 -11.82
CA GLN A 182 -7.16 -1.58 -11.47
C GLN A 182 -7.61 -2.71 -12.42
N PRO A 183 -7.58 -2.53 -13.75
CA PRO A 183 -7.88 -3.63 -14.67
C PRO A 183 -6.96 -4.84 -14.54
N TYR A 184 -5.64 -4.65 -14.32
CA TYR A 184 -4.74 -5.77 -14.00
C TYR A 184 -5.16 -6.51 -12.73
N LEU A 185 -5.46 -5.78 -11.64
CA LEU A 185 -5.86 -6.37 -10.36
C LEU A 185 -7.17 -7.14 -10.50
N ARG A 186 -8.16 -6.58 -11.20
CA ARG A 186 -9.48 -7.20 -11.42
C ARG A 186 -9.41 -8.45 -12.28
N SER A 187 -8.61 -8.43 -13.35
CA SER A 187 -8.46 -9.60 -14.23
C SER A 187 -7.61 -10.72 -13.61
N THR A 188 -6.61 -10.37 -12.80
CA THR A 188 -5.66 -11.37 -12.26
C THR A 188 -6.13 -11.98 -10.95
N TYR A 189 -6.77 -11.19 -10.09
CA TYR A 189 -7.12 -11.56 -8.71
C TYR A 189 -8.64 -11.49 -8.47
N GLU A 190 -9.45 -11.81 -9.48
CA GLU A 190 -10.92 -11.69 -9.44
C GLU A 190 -11.55 -12.28 -8.16
N SER A 191 -11.06 -13.44 -7.70
CA SER A 191 -11.53 -14.10 -6.48
C SER A 191 -11.14 -13.41 -5.17
N GLU A 192 -10.08 -12.60 -5.17
CA GLU A 192 -9.58 -11.87 -4.01
C GLU A 192 -10.00 -10.41 -3.99
N ILE A 193 -10.59 -9.91 -5.09
CA ILE A 193 -11.09 -8.54 -5.15
C ILE A 193 -12.31 -8.40 -4.25
N ILE A 194 -12.20 -7.43 -3.35
CA ILE A 194 -13.28 -7.02 -2.47
C ILE A 194 -13.75 -5.65 -2.91
N GLU A 195 -15.05 -5.47 -3.04
CA GLU A 195 -15.66 -4.20 -3.43
C GLU A 195 -16.40 -3.56 -2.26
N CYS A 196 -16.34 -2.24 -2.23
CA CYS A 196 -17.09 -1.45 -1.27
C CYS A 196 -18.57 -1.49 -1.63
N THR A 197 -19.41 -1.96 -0.71
CA THR A 197 -20.87 -2.01 -0.90
C THR A 197 -21.55 -0.66 -1.13
N ILE A 198 -20.84 0.47 -0.94
CA ILE A 198 -21.37 1.82 -1.14
C ILE A 198 -20.91 2.44 -2.45
N CYS A 199 -19.60 2.41 -2.74
CA CYS A 199 -19.04 3.07 -3.94
C CYS A 199 -18.64 2.09 -5.06
N MET A 200 -18.71 0.78 -4.83
CA MET A 200 -18.33 -0.30 -5.76
C MET A 200 -16.84 -0.28 -6.18
N GLU A 201 -16.00 0.50 -5.51
CA GLU A 201 -14.56 0.49 -5.74
C GLU A 201 -13.84 -0.59 -4.92
N ILE A 202 -12.65 -1.00 -5.38
CA ILE A 202 -11.80 -1.99 -4.70
C ILE A 202 -11.49 -1.51 -3.27
N VAL A 203 -11.64 -2.41 -2.29
CA VAL A 203 -11.32 -2.19 -0.89
C VAL A 203 -10.10 -3.03 -0.52
N THR A 204 -8.97 -2.37 -0.28
CA THR A 204 -7.80 -2.98 0.37
C THR A 204 -7.65 -2.51 1.82
N ARG A 205 -8.33 -1.42 2.20
CA ARG A 205 -8.34 -0.89 3.57
C ARG A 205 -9.72 -0.39 3.97
N GLY A 206 -10.23 -0.87 5.08
CA GLY A 206 -11.59 -0.50 5.50
C GLY A 206 -12.11 -1.31 6.67
N ILE A 207 -13.42 -1.57 6.62
CA ILE A 207 -14.14 -2.30 7.65
C ILE A 207 -15.07 -3.35 7.05
N ALA A 208 -15.33 -4.37 7.85
CA ALA A 208 -16.02 -5.58 7.53
C ALA A 208 -17.12 -5.84 8.55
N CYS A 209 -18.31 -6.24 8.06
CA CYS A 209 -19.38 -6.68 8.96
C CYS A 209 -18.95 -7.97 9.68
N TYR A 210 -19.22 -8.04 10.99
CA TYR A 210 -18.88 -9.20 11.82
C TYR A 210 -19.87 -10.36 11.70
N THR A 211 -21.04 -10.14 11.10
CA THR A 211 -22.07 -11.16 10.96
C THR A 211 -21.54 -12.31 10.09
N PRO A 212 -21.65 -13.58 10.55
CA PRO A 212 -21.22 -14.73 9.75
C PRO A 212 -21.88 -14.73 8.36
N ASN A 213 -21.10 -15.08 7.34
CA ASN A 213 -21.51 -15.11 5.93
C ASN A 213 -21.94 -13.75 5.33
N CYS A 214 -21.77 -12.64 6.04
CA CYS A 214 -22.03 -11.32 5.49
C CYS A 214 -20.81 -10.80 4.71
N GLN A 215 -20.96 -10.64 3.40
CA GLN A 215 -19.92 -10.12 2.50
C GLN A 215 -19.86 -8.58 2.45
N THR A 216 -20.42 -7.91 3.46
CA THR A 216 -20.41 -6.44 3.48
C THR A 216 -19.03 -5.95 3.89
N ARG A 217 -18.39 -5.26 2.95
CA ARG A 217 -17.12 -4.56 3.10
C ARG A 217 -17.31 -3.11 2.67
N MET A 218 -16.64 -2.20 3.37
CA MET A 218 -16.74 -0.76 3.12
C MET A 218 -15.39 -0.09 3.39
N HIS A 219 -15.04 0.91 2.59
CA HIS A 219 -14.00 1.85 2.99
C HIS A 219 -14.39 2.58 4.28
N THR A 220 -13.39 2.97 5.07
CA THR A 220 -13.61 3.70 6.33
C THR A 220 -14.40 4.99 6.13
N HIS A 221 -14.12 5.73 5.05
CA HIS A 221 -14.84 6.96 4.72
C HIS A 221 -16.29 6.69 4.30
N CYS A 222 -16.54 5.66 3.46
CA CYS A 222 -17.89 5.24 3.07
C CYS A 222 -18.72 4.83 4.28
N PHE A 223 -18.16 4.02 5.18
CA PHE A 223 -18.81 3.64 6.43
C PHE A 223 -19.17 4.85 7.30
N ASN A 224 -18.23 5.79 7.47
CA ASN A 224 -18.45 6.99 8.27
C ASN A 224 -19.54 7.90 7.71
N ILE A 225 -19.74 7.93 6.40
CA ILE A 225 -20.84 8.65 5.75
C ILE A 225 -22.15 7.89 5.92
N TYR A 226 -22.15 6.59 5.62
CA TYR A 226 -23.33 5.72 5.69
C TYR A 226 -23.93 5.70 7.11
N ARG A 227 -23.09 5.54 8.14
CA ARG A 227 -23.53 5.41 9.53
C ARG A 227 -24.15 6.68 10.14
N ARG A 228 -24.08 7.82 9.44
CA ARG A 228 -24.76 9.06 9.86
C ARG A 228 -26.26 8.98 9.70
N ARG A 229 -26.75 8.14 8.78
CA ARG A 229 -28.17 7.99 8.46
C ARG A 229 -28.69 6.58 8.72
N ASN A 230 -27.82 5.57 8.70
CA ASN A 230 -28.20 4.17 8.82
C ASN A 230 -27.40 3.49 9.92
N HIS A 231 -28.08 2.82 10.84
CA HIS A 231 -27.45 2.07 11.94
C HIS A 231 -27.22 0.60 11.61
N GLN A 232 -27.85 0.11 10.55
CA GLN A 232 -27.88 -1.30 10.17
C GLN A 232 -27.01 -1.59 8.95
N CYS A 233 -26.47 -2.80 8.90
CA CYS A 233 -25.80 -3.34 7.73
C CYS A 233 -26.71 -3.31 6.49
N PRO A 234 -26.27 -2.82 5.32
CA PRO A 234 -27.10 -2.78 4.12
C PRO A 234 -27.55 -4.18 3.66
N ALA A 235 -26.73 -5.22 3.87
CA ALA A 235 -27.02 -6.59 3.46
C ALA A 235 -27.75 -7.40 4.55
N CYS A 236 -27.11 -7.69 5.69
CA CYS A 236 -27.67 -8.58 6.72
C CYS A 236 -28.62 -7.89 7.72
N LYS A 237 -28.79 -6.55 7.64
CA LYS A 237 -29.63 -5.73 8.54
C LYS A 237 -29.25 -5.75 10.02
N GLU A 238 -28.12 -6.34 10.38
CA GLU A 238 -27.56 -6.30 11.73
C GLU A 238 -27.31 -4.85 12.19
N ASP A 239 -27.71 -4.52 13.42
CA ASP A 239 -27.49 -3.18 14.00
C ASP A 239 -26.06 -3.06 14.57
N TRP A 240 -25.26 -2.21 13.94
CA TRP A 240 -23.88 -1.95 14.34
C TRP A 240 -23.77 -0.99 15.54
N THR A 241 -24.80 -0.19 15.81
CA THR A 241 -24.77 0.85 16.84
C THR A 241 -25.42 0.43 18.16
N ALA A 242 -26.13 -0.70 18.17
CA ALA A 242 -26.63 -1.29 19.40
C ALA A 242 -25.46 -1.67 20.34
N GLY A 243 -25.40 -1.03 21.51
CA GLY A 243 -24.41 -1.30 22.54
C GLY A 243 -22.97 -1.08 22.07
N ASN A 244 -22.12 -2.11 22.20
CA ASN A 244 -20.71 -2.07 21.79
C ASN A 244 -20.43 -2.81 20.47
N ASN A 245 -21.44 -2.94 19.59
CA ASN A 245 -21.30 -3.69 18.34
C ASN A 245 -20.32 -3.01 17.35
N LEU A 246 -20.08 -1.71 17.48
CA LEU A 246 -19.07 -1.00 16.68
C LEU A 246 -17.66 -1.57 16.86
N SER A 247 -17.31 -2.05 18.06
CA SER A 247 -15.99 -2.64 18.32
C SER A 247 -15.86 -4.06 17.78
N LYS A 248 -16.97 -4.69 17.36
CA LYS A 248 -16.98 -6.04 16.78
C LYS A 248 -16.71 -6.01 15.27
N LEU A 249 -16.86 -4.85 14.62
CA LEU A 249 -16.54 -4.69 13.21
C LEU A 249 -15.11 -5.16 12.94
N GLN A 250 -14.95 -5.97 11.91
CA GLN A 250 -13.67 -6.51 11.55
C GLN A 250 -12.92 -5.46 10.70
N PRO A 251 -11.63 -5.23 10.92
CA PRO A 251 -10.85 -4.39 10.02
C PRO A 251 -10.57 -5.11 8.69
N VAL A 252 -10.39 -4.33 7.63
CA VAL A 252 -9.84 -4.78 6.34
C VAL A 252 -8.52 -4.03 6.09
N GLY A 253 -7.52 -4.72 5.55
CA GLY A 253 -6.15 -4.23 5.38
C GLY A 253 -5.25 -4.57 6.57
N GLU A 254 -4.12 -3.88 6.72
CA GLU A 254 -3.06 -4.25 7.69
C GLU A 254 -3.57 -4.47 9.13
N ALA A 255 -4.62 -3.77 9.56
CA ALA A 255 -5.22 -3.93 10.88
C ALA A 255 -5.90 -5.30 11.10
N ALA A 256 -6.21 -6.05 10.03
CA ALA A 256 -6.75 -7.41 10.07
C ALA A 256 -5.69 -8.49 10.25
N PHE A 257 -4.40 -8.14 10.09
CA PHE A 257 -3.29 -9.06 10.27
C PHE A 257 -3.20 -9.54 11.73
N LYS A 258 -3.01 -10.85 11.91
CA LYS A 258 -2.74 -11.47 13.22
C LYS A 258 -1.35 -12.10 13.24
N ASP A 259 -0.67 -12.04 14.38
CA ASP A 259 0.69 -12.55 14.51
C ASP A 259 0.78 -14.06 14.20
N GLY A 260 1.89 -14.47 13.57
CA GLY A 260 2.13 -15.85 13.13
C GLY A 260 1.68 -16.17 11.70
N GLN A 261 0.87 -15.31 11.05
CA GLN A 261 0.35 -15.58 9.69
C GLN A 261 1.40 -15.56 8.57
N ASP A 262 2.56 -14.97 8.81
CA ASP A 262 3.67 -14.89 7.83
C ASP A 262 4.66 -16.06 7.95
N GLN A 263 4.44 -16.99 8.89
CA GLN A 263 5.31 -18.17 9.08
C GLN A 263 4.94 -19.34 8.16
N GLY A 264 3.84 -19.22 7.39
CA GLY A 264 3.39 -20.23 6.45
C GLY A 264 4.19 -20.28 5.14
N ARG A 265 3.93 -21.32 4.34
CA ARG A 265 4.44 -21.43 2.96
C ARG A 265 3.95 -20.27 2.09
N ARG A 266 4.70 -19.94 1.03
CA ARG A 266 4.31 -18.98 0.00
C ARG A 266 2.90 -19.32 -0.50
N ARG A 267 2.02 -18.32 -0.61
CA ARG A 267 0.68 -18.51 -1.16
C ARG A 267 0.78 -18.44 -2.67
N VAL A 268 0.14 -19.38 -3.36
CA VAL A 268 0.13 -19.43 -4.83
C VAL A 268 -1.31 -19.48 -5.27
N ARG A 269 -1.68 -18.66 -6.27
CA ARG A 269 -3.01 -18.73 -6.87
C ARG A 269 -3.19 -20.08 -7.55
N ARG A 270 -4.31 -20.77 -7.31
CA ARG A 270 -4.72 -21.89 -8.17
C ARG A 270 -5.20 -21.31 -9.49
N LYS A 271 -4.34 -21.34 -10.52
CA LYS A 271 -4.76 -20.98 -11.88
C LYS A 271 -5.75 -22.05 -12.36
N SER A 272 -6.94 -21.67 -12.81
CA SER A 272 -7.83 -22.57 -13.55
C SER A 272 -7.07 -23.07 -14.79
N THR A 273 -7.17 -24.37 -15.04
CA THR A 273 -6.40 -25.17 -16.01
C THR A 273 -6.75 -24.89 -17.48
N GLU A 274 -6.95 -23.63 -17.89
CA GLU A 274 -7.28 -23.28 -19.29
C GLU A 274 -6.16 -22.52 -20.03
N GLU A 275 -5.06 -22.17 -19.35
CA GLU A 275 -3.93 -21.46 -19.97
C GLU A 275 -2.60 -22.23 -19.87
N GLN A 276 -2.67 -23.56 -19.79
CA GLN A 276 -1.48 -24.42 -19.67
C GLN A 276 -1.62 -25.68 -20.53
N GLU A 277 -1.97 -25.53 -21.81
CA GLU A 277 -1.95 -26.64 -22.79
C GLU A 277 -0.70 -26.64 -23.70
N ASP A 278 0.30 -25.77 -23.48
CA ASP A 278 1.51 -25.74 -24.31
C ASP A 278 2.80 -26.15 -23.57
N ALA A 279 2.71 -27.05 -22.58
CA ALA A 279 3.89 -27.68 -21.99
C ALA A 279 3.58 -29.03 -21.32
N ASP A 280 3.12 -30.00 -22.11
CA ASP A 280 3.19 -31.41 -21.71
C ASP A 280 4.60 -31.96 -21.97
N GLY A 281 5.13 -32.62 -20.95
CA GLY A 281 6.43 -33.29 -20.97
C GLY A 281 6.83 -33.87 -19.62
N GLU A 282 6.00 -34.78 -19.11
CA GLU A 282 6.30 -35.98 -18.28
C GLU A 282 7.18 -35.86 -17.02
N GLY A 283 6.70 -36.44 -15.90
CA GLY A 283 7.59 -37.01 -14.88
C GLY A 283 7.14 -37.00 -13.42
N GLU A 284 6.19 -37.89 -13.10
CA GLU A 284 6.12 -38.74 -11.90
C GLU A 284 6.00 -38.15 -10.47
N ASP A 285 4.88 -38.51 -9.85
CA ASP A 285 4.57 -38.45 -8.42
C ASP A 285 5.61 -39.16 -7.54
N ALA A 286 6.07 -38.48 -6.49
CA ALA A 286 6.69 -39.11 -5.33
C ALA A 286 6.06 -38.51 -4.04
N ASP A 287 5.03 -39.19 -3.56
CA ASP A 287 4.53 -39.10 -2.18
C ASP A 287 5.54 -39.81 -1.26
N GLU A 288 6.36 -39.06 -0.53
CA GLU A 288 7.06 -39.58 0.65
C GLU A 288 6.40 -39.01 1.91
N LYS A 289 5.60 -39.87 2.55
CA LYS A 289 5.27 -39.80 3.98
C LYS A 289 6.36 -40.55 4.72
N ASP A 290 7.04 -39.87 5.64
CA ASP A 290 7.92 -40.52 6.60
C ASP A 290 7.25 -40.45 7.98
N ASP A 291 6.74 -41.60 8.43
CA ASP A 291 6.15 -41.83 9.75
C ASP A 291 7.25 -42.40 10.67
N GLU A 292 7.40 -41.77 11.83
CA GLU A 292 8.27 -42.20 12.94
C GLU A 292 7.90 -43.61 13.44
N LYS A 293 8.91 -44.44 13.73
CA LYS A 293 8.77 -45.58 14.64
C LYS A 293 9.95 -45.68 15.61
N ASP A 294 9.61 -45.49 16.88
CA ASP A 294 10.29 -46.01 18.07
C ASP A 294 10.36 -47.55 18.01
N ASP A 295 11.49 -48.12 18.44
CA ASP A 295 11.54 -49.45 19.04
C ASP A 295 12.57 -49.44 20.19
N ASP A 296 12.04 -49.60 21.40
CA ASP A 296 12.73 -49.85 22.67
C ASP A 296 12.87 -51.37 22.88
N VAL A 297 14.09 -51.85 23.15
CA VAL A 297 14.31 -53.08 23.94
C VAL A 297 15.63 -52.95 24.72
N GLY A 298 15.54 -52.86 26.05
CA GLY A 298 16.67 -52.92 26.97
C GLY A 298 17.06 -54.34 27.40
N ALA A 299 18.33 -54.50 27.82
CA ALA A 299 18.78 -55.32 28.96
C ALA A 299 20.30 -55.20 29.18
N GLU A 300 20.67 -54.63 30.33
CA GLU A 300 22.00 -54.64 31.01
C GLU A 300 22.28 -56.01 31.71
N PRO A 301 23.39 -56.29 32.47
CA PRO A 301 24.41 -55.39 33.06
C PRO A 301 25.92 -55.85 33.11
N GLU A 302 26.81 -54.84 33.25
CA GLU A 302 28.03 -54.65 34.11
C GLU A 302 29.09 -55.79 34.37
N PRO A 303 30.27 -55.52 35.03
CA PRO A 303 30.80 -54.27 35.63
C PRO A 303 32.28 -53.94 35.30
N SER A 304 32.78 -52.75 35.69
CA SER A 304 34.04 -52.56 36.44
C SER A 304 34.57 -51.10 36.48
N GLN A 305 34.49 -50.46 37.66
CA GLN A 305 35.55 -49.71 38.41
C GLN A 305 36.33 -48.57 37.69
N SER A 306 36.68 -47.40 38.24
CA SER A 306 36.79 -46.84 39.59
C SER A 306 37.17 -45.32 39.50
N GLN A 307 36.88 -44.56 40.55
CA GLN A 307 37.23 -43.14 40.83
C GLN A 307 38.72 -42.95 41.28
N PRO A 308 39.21 -41.78 41.81
CA PRO A 308 39.08 -40.34 41.50
C PRO A 308 40.45 -39.56 41.59
N SER A 309 40.38 -38.21 41.67
CA SER A 309 41.39 -37.21 42.14
C SER A 309 42.31 -36.60 41.08
N GLY A 310 42.77 -35.34 41.11
CA GLY A 310 42.68 -34.27 42.09
C GLY A 310 43.34 -32.97 41.57
N LYS A 311 43.16 -31.91 42.36
CA LYS A 311 43.60 -30.49 42.24
C LYS A 311 44.97 -30.20 41.58
N GLY A 312 45.04 -29.06 40.87
CA GLY A 312 46.29 -28.32 40.62
C GLY A 312 46.06 -26.88 40.14
N LYS A 313 46.52 -25.90 40.92
CA LYS A 313 46.41 -24.43 40.74
C LYS A 313 47.39 -23.90 39.66
N GLY A 314 47.05 -22.77 39.03
CA GLY A 314 48.03 -21.89 38.35
C GLY A 314 47.44 -20.59 37.78
N LYS A 315 47.88 -19.45 38.33
CA LYS A 315 47.40 -18.06 38.11
C LYS A 315 47.74 -17.47 36.71
N GLY A 316 46.93 -16.49 36.27
CA GLY A 316 47.35 -15.45 35.32
C GLY A 316 46.28 -14.36 35.10
N LYS A 317 46.59 -13.11 35.46
CA LYS A 317 45.72 -11.91 35.46
C LYS A 317 45.42 -11.37 34.06
N GLY A 318 44.26 -10.71 33.88
CA GLY A 318 44.03 -9.74 32.80
C GLY A 318 42.67 -9.04 32.89
N LYS A 319 42.65 -7.77 33.28
CA LYS A 319 41.49 -6.87 33.40
C LYS A 319 40.89 -6.51 32.03
N GLY A 320 39.59 -6.17 31.99
CA GLY A 320 39.07 -5.29 30.92
C GLY A 320 37.56 -5.26 30.74
N LYS A 321 36.83 -4.66 31.68
CA LYS A 321 35.42 -4.25 31.51
C LYS A 321 35.39 -2.84 30.90
N LYS A 322 34.69 -2.62 29.79
CA LYS A 322 34.10 -1.34 29.30
C LYS A 322 33.46 -1.61 27.95
N LYS A 323 32.42 -0.92 27.47
CA LYS A 323 31.29 -0.15 27.99
C LYS A 323 30.55 0.22 26.70
N ALA A 324 29.25 0.00 26.65
CA ALA A 324 28.41 0.38 25.52
C ALA A 324 28.49 1.88 25.24
N THR A 325 28.55 2.24 23.96
CA THR A 325 28.24 3.58 23.45
C THR A 325 27.08 3.46 22.47
N ARG A 326 26.06 4.22 22.82
CA ARG A 326 24.84 4.57 22.08
C ARG A 326 25.23 5.66 21.09
N ASP A 327 24.84 5.51 19.82
CA ASP A 327 25.05 6.54 18.80
C ASP A 327 23.75 7.29 18.56
N GLU A 328 23.88 8.59 18.40
CA GLU A 328 22.83 9.61 18.45
C GLU A 328 22.32 9.95 17.05
N SER A 329 21.01 10.18 17.00
CA SER A 329 20.25 10.74 15.90
C SER A 329 20.70 12.16 15.56
N MET A 330 20.98 12.40 14.27
CA MET A 330 21.13 13.75 13.72
C MET A 330 19.76 14.31 13.35
N GLU A 331 19.34 15.36 14.06
CA GLU A 331 18.29 16.30 13.65
C GLU A 331 18.92 17.37 12.76
N VAL A 332 18.25 17.71 11.66
CA VAL A 332 18.62 18.84 10.78
C VAL A 332 17.51 19.87 10.90
N ASP A 333 17.84 21.01 11.50
CA ASP A 333 17.06 22.25 11.53
C ASP A 333 17.38 23.05 10.26
N ASP A 334 16.38 23.31 9.42
CA ASP A 334 16.44 24.36 8.39
C ASP A 334 15.62 25.56 8.88
N LYS A 335 16.32 26.69 9.01
CA LYS A 335 15.77 28.01 9.29
C LYS A 335 15.55 28.72 7.96
N ASP A 336 14.36 29.27 7.76
CA ASP A 336 14.18 30.42 6.87
C ASP A 336 13.38 31.51 7.61
N GLU A 337 13.86 32.74 7.41
CA GLU A 337 13.39 34.01 7.93
C GLU A 337 12.06 34.41 7.28
N ASP A 338 11.17 35.03 8.05
CA ASP A 338 10.30 36.12 7.58
C ASP A 338 9.86 36.94 8.79
N GLY A 339 10.06 38.26 8.71
CA GLY A 339 9.71 39.21 9.75
C GLY A 339 8.28 39.74 9.61
N GLU A 340 7.66 40.11 10.72
CA GLU A 340 6.76 41.27 10.79
C GLU A 340 6.42 41.62 12.26
N GLU A 341 6.65 42.89 12.55
CA GLU A 341 5.95 43.84 13.43
C GLU A 341 5.64 43.57 14.92
N ASP A 342 5.96 44.63 15.66
CA ASP A 342 5.98 44.86 17.10
C ASP A 342 4.56 45.19 17.63
N SER A 343 4.12 44.52 18.70
CA SER A 343 3.02 44.97 19.56
C SER A 343 3.01 44.24 20.91
N PRO A 344 3.05 44.94 22.07
CA PRO A 344 3.16 44.29 23.37
C PRO A 344 1.81 43.82 23.96
N PRO A 345 1.80 42.78 24.83
CA PRO A 345 0.57 42.14 25.29
C PRO A 345 -0.10 42.84 26.49
N PRO A 346 -1.41 42.65 26.72
CA PRO A 346 -2.14 43.28 27.81
C PRO A 346 -1.89 42.60 29.17
N ARG A 347 -1.77 43.44 30.21
CA ARG A 347 -1.58 43.06 31.62
C ARG A 347 -2.77 42.27 32.20
N THR A 348 -2.52 41.06 32.68
CA THR A 348 -3.47 40.29 33.49
C THR A 348 -3.49 40.74 34.96
N ARG A 349 -4.66 41.19 35.45
CA ARG A 349 -4.92 41.46 36.87
C ARG A 349 -4.99 40.16 37.66
N ARG A 350 -4.10 40.00 38.65
CA ARG A 350 -4.21 38.98 39.72
C ARG A 350 -5.39 39.32 40.64
N LYS A 351 -6.36 38.41 40.77
CA LYS A 351 -7.24 38.33 41.94
C LYS A 351 -6.55 37.44 42.98
N SER A 352 -6.21 38.01 44.14
CA SER A 352 -5.87 37.24 45.35
C SER A 352 -7.12 37.09 46.21
N SER A 353 -7.40 35.85 46.61
CA SER A 353 -8.30 35.53 47.71
C SER A 353 -7.51 35.46 49.01
N ARG A 354 -7.92 36.23 50.03
CA ARG A 354 -7.80 35.94 51.48
C ARG A 354 -8.24 37.22 52.24
N ARG A 355 -9.48 37.26 52.74
CA ARG A 355 -9.84 36.89 54.12
C ARG A 355 -11.35 36.94 54.27
#